data_AF-A0A090ZGR1-F1
#
_entry.id   AF-A0A090ZGR1-F1
#
_cell.length_a   1.000
_cell.length_b   1.000
_cell.length_c   1.000
_cell.angle_alpha   90.00
_cell.angle_beta   90.00
_cell.angle_gamma   90.00
#
_symmetry.space_group_name_H-M   'P 1'
#
loop_
_entity.id
_entity.type
_entity.pdbx_description
1 polymer ?
#
loop_
_entity_poly.entity_id
_entity_poly.type
_entity_poly.pdbx_seq_one_letter_code
_entity_poly.pdbx_strand_id
1 'polypeptide(L)' 'MDTPSELSWAEAETLRFGRRLLRKFETRELAAHLHLSENRTRIVLRSLVNKKLLMVASGTQRYRTYRLRNVL' A
#
# COMPACT_ATOMS: atom_id res chain seq x y z
N MET A 1 16.53 -15.22 -15.48
CA MET A 1 16.56 -13.87 -16.04
C MET A 1 15.40 -13.12 -15.44
N ASP A 2 15.62 -12.59 -14.24
CA ASP A 2 14.57 -11.91 -13.48
C ASP A 2 14.37 -10.53 -14.09
N THR A 3 13.42 -10.40 -15.01
CA THR A 3 12.83 -9.09 -15.32
C THR A 3 12.46 -8.45 -13.99
N PRO A 4 13.00 -7.27 -13.62
CA PRO A 4 12.57 -6.60 -12.42
C PRO A 4 11.09 -6.33 -12.60
N SER A 5 10.25 -7.09 -11.90
CA SER A 5 8.84 -6.75 -11.76
C SER A 5 8.81 -5.30 -11.29
N GLU A 6 8.04 -4.44 -11.96
CA GLU A 6 7.96 -2.99 -11.66
C GLU A 6 7.61 -2.70 -10.18
N LEU A 7 7.18 -3.73 -9.45
CA LEU A 7 6.88 -3.73 -8.03
C LEU A 7 7.88 -4.58 -7.25
N SER A 8 8.36 -4.02 -6.14
CA SER A 8 9.01 -4.79 -5.07
C SER A 8 8.02 -5.78 -4.42
N TRP A 9 8.54 -6.76 -3.68
CA TRP A 9 7.70 -7.70 -2.93
C TRP A 9 6.69 -6.97 -2.02
N ALA A 10 7.14 -5.95 -1.27
CA ALA A 10 6.28 -5.20 -0.36
C ALA A 10 5.18 -4.43 -1.11
N GLU A 11 5.48 -3.90 -2.29
CA GLU A 11 4.50 -3.22 -3.13
C GLU A 11 3.46 -4.21 -3.68
N ALA A 12 3.90 -5.35 -4.22
CA ALA A 12 3.01 -6.39 -4.72
C ALA A 12 2.13 -6.95 -3.59
N GLU A 13 2.70 -7.20 -2.42
CA GLU A 13 1.97 -7.72 -1.26
C GLU A 13 0.99 -6.68 -0.70
N THR A 14 1.30 -5.39 -0.76
CA THR A 14 0.35 -4.33 -0.42
C THR A 14 -0.90 -4.36 -1.33
N LEU A 15 -0.73 -4.63 -2.63
CA LEU A 15 -1.86 -4.76 -3.54
C LEU A 15 -2.70 -6.00 -3.22
N ARG A 16 -2.07 -7.14 -2.89
CA ARG A 16 -2.78 -8.35 -2.44
C ARG A 16 -3.57 -8.10 -1.16
N PHE A 17 -2.97 -7.43 -0.18
CA PHE A 17 -3.63 -7.03 1.06
C PHE A 17 -4.88 -6.19 0.79
N GLY A 18 -4.75 -5.12 0.01
CA GLY A 18 -5.88 -4.26 -0.35
C GLY A 18 -6.99 -5.00 -1.10
N ARG A 19 -6.63 -5.95 -1.98
CA ARG A 19 -7.60 -6.72 -2.79
C ARG A 19 -8.34 -7.76 -1.95
N ARG A 20 -7.67 -8.39 -0.98
CA ARG A 20 -8.31 -9.30 -0.01
C ARG A 20 -9.23 -8.55 0.95
N LEU A 21 -8.85 -7.32 1.33
CA LEU A 21 -9.58 -6.55 2.33
C LEU A 21 -10.84 -5.88 1.78
N LEU A 22 -10.85 -5.49 0.49
CA LEU A 22 -11.99 -4.83 -0.19
C LEU A 22 -12.51 -3.55 0.48
N ARG A 23 -11.72 -2.93 1.36
CA ARG A 23 -12.01 -1.63 1.99
C ARG A 23 -10.74 -0.79 2.09
N LYS A 24 -10.91 0.47 2.48
CA LYS A 24 -9.78 1.32 2.87
C LYS A 24 -9.07 0.74 4.11
N PHE A 25 -7.77 0.94 4.18
CA PHE A 25 -6.91 0.47 5.28
C PHE A 25 -5.95 1.56 5.75
N GLU A 26 -5.51 1.45 6.99
CA GLU A 26 -4.56 2.35 7.63
C GLU A 26 -3.11 1.89 7.44
N THR A 27 -2.18 2.83 7.62
CA THR A 27 -0.74 2.53 7.57
C THR A 27 -0.36 1.45 8.58
N ARG A 28 -0.91 1.48 9.80
CA ARG A 28 -0.60 0.49 10.85
C ARG A 28 -1.08 -0.92 10.52
N GLU A 29 -2.24 -1.04 9.86
CA GLU A 29 -2.78 -2.34 9.45
C GLU A 29 -1.84 -3.01 8.43
N LEU A 30 -1.38 -2.24 7.45
CA LEU A 30 -0.41 -2.72 6.46
C LEU A 30 0.97 -3.00 7.10
N ALA A 31 1.42 -2.15 8.01
CA ALA A 31 2.70 -2.32 8.70
C ALA A 31 2.75 -3.65 9.48
N ALA A 32 1.66 -3.97 10.17
CA ALA A 32 1.48 -5.26 10.85
C ALA A 32 1.49 -6.43 9.85
N HIS A 33 0.77 -6.30 8.71
CA HIS A 33 0.73 -7.34 7.67
C HIS A 33 2.09 -7.61 7.04
N LEU A 34 2.89 -6.57 6.78
CA LEU A 34 4.20 -6.70 6.14
C LEU A 34 5.33 -7.00 7.14
N HIS A 35 5.05 -7.01 8.45
CA HIS A 35 6.07 -7.04 9.51
C HIS A 35 7.13 -5.93 9.34
N LEU A 36 6.70 -4.72 9.01
CA LEU A 36 7.55 -3.54 8.82
C LEU A 36 7.21 -2.44 9.82
N SER A 37 8.13 -1.51 10.03
CA SER A 37 7.82 -0.27 10.75
C SER A 37 6.85 0.60 9.92
N GLU A 38 6.06 1.45 10.59
CA GLU A 38 5.20 2.40 9.90
C GLU A 38 5.99 3.34 8.97
N ASN A 39 7.22 3.72 9.33
CA ASN A 39 8.09 4.54 8.49
C ASN A 39 8.39 3.86 7.15
N ARG A 40 8.82 2.60 7.17
CA ARG A 40 9.07 1.82 5.94
C ARG A 40 7.78 1.62 5.15
N THR A 41 6.68 1.36 5.84
CA THR A 41 5.35 1.19 5.24
C THR A 41 4.90 2.46 4.51
N ARG A 42 5.13 3.65 5.09
CA ARG A 42 4.83 4.93 4.42
C ARG A 42 5.60 5.14 3.12
N ILE A 43 6.83 4.64 3.03
CA ILE A 43 7.63 4.69 1.80
C ILE A 43 6.98 3.83 0.70
N VAL A 44 6.58 2.60 1.04
CA VAL A 44 5.85 1.70 0.13
C VAL A 44 4.54 2.34 -0.34
N LEU A 45 3.74 2.86 0.59
CA LEU A 45 2.47 3.53 0.29
C LEU A 45 2.67 4.74 -0.62
N ARG A 46 3.68 5.59 -0.35
CA ARG A 46 4.00 6.74 -1.20
C ARG A 46 4.40 6.30 -2.61
N SER A 47 5.22 5.25 -2.74
CA SER A 47 5.61 4.69 -4.04
C SER A 47 4.38 4.25 -4.84
N LEU A 48 3.47 3.49 -4.22
CA LEU A 48 2.25 2.99 -4.87
C LEU A 48 1.24 4.11 -5.23
N VAL A 49 1.16 5.16 -4.42
CA VAL A 49 0.37 6.36 -4.75
C VAL A 49 0.96 7.09 -5.96
N ASN A 50 2.28 7.24 -6.02
CA ASN A 50 2.98 7.85 -7.15
C ASN A 50 2.80 7.02 -8.44
N LYS A 51 2.84 5.69 -8.33
CA LYS A 51 2.52 4.73 -9.41
C LYS A 51 1.03 4.68 -9.77
N LYS A 52 0.18 5.48 -9.11
CA LYS A 52 -1.29 5.52 -9.31
C LYS A 52 -2.00 4.18 -9.04
N LEU A 53 -1.40 3.26 -8.30
CA LEU A 53 -1.98 1.97 -7.94
C LEU A 53 -2.82 2.06 -6.65
N LEU A 54 -2.43 2.97 -5.74
CA LEU A 54 -3.22 3.34 -4.56
C LEU A 54 -3.73 4.79 -4.67
N MET A 55 -4.72 5.09 -3.83
CA MET A 55 -5.13 6.46 -3.55
C MET A 55 -5.32 6.69 -2.05
N VAL A 56 -5.09 7.92 -1.61
CA VAL A 56 -5.43 8.36 -0.25
C VAL A 56 -6.95 8.52 -0.18
N ALA A 57 -7.59 7.79 0.72
CA ALA A 57 -9.05 7.82 0.87
C ALA A 57 -9.52 8.91 1.85
N SER A 58 -8.76 9.16 2.92
CA SER A 58 -8.99 10.26 3.87
C SER A 58 -7.82 10.41 4.85
N GLY A 59 -7.77 11.54 5.57
CA GLY A 59 -6.93 11.72 6.77
C GLY A 59 -5.78 12.73 6.61
N THR A 60 -5.25 13.17 7.75
CA THR A 60 -4.02 14.00 7.84
C THR A 60 -2.78 13.12 7.66
N GLN A 61 -1.61 13.73 7.47
CA GLN A 61 -0.33 13.04 7.19
C GLN A 61 -0.06 11.81 8.09
N ARG A 62 -0.49 11.84 9.36
CA ARG A 62 -0.26 10.78 10.35
C ARG A 62 -1.30 9.66 10.34
N TYR A 63 -2.55 9.96 9.96
CA TYR A 63 -3.69 9.04 10.03
C TYR A 63 -4.32 8.77 8.66
N ARG A 64 -3.49 8.74 7.60
CA ARG A 64 -3.97 8.48 6.24
C ARG A 64 -4.53 7.07 6.11
N THR A 65 -5.69 6.98 5.47
CA THR A 65 -6.24 5.73 4.96
C THR A 65 -5.98 5.62 3.45
N TYR A 66 -5.81 4.40 2.97
CA TYR A 66 -5.46 4.08 1.59
C TYR A 66 -6.45 3.06 1.03
N ARG A 67 -6.71 3.13 -0.27
CA ARG A 67 -7.49 2.12 -1.00
C ARG A 67 -6.89 1.88 -2.38
N LEU A 68 -7.20 0.72 -2.97
CA LEU A 68 -6.89 0.44 -4.38
C LEU A 68 -7.59 1.47 -5.28
N ARG A 69 -6.87 1.95 -6.32
CA ARG A 69 -7.43 2.91 -7.27
C ARG A 69 -8.45 2.27 -8.21
N ASN A 70 -8.12 1.12 -8.79
CA ASN A 70 -9.04 0.30 -9.59
C ASN A 70 -9.34 -0.97 -8.81
N VAL A 71 -10.48 -1.00 -8.15
CA VAL A 71 -11.16 -2.26 -7.83
C VAL A 71 -12.00 -2.56 -9.07
N LEU A 72 -11.52 -3.48 -9.92
CA LEU A 72 -12.39 -4.20 -10.85
C LEU A 72 -13.22 -5.18 -10.03
#